data_AF-A0A2R6AX17-F1
#
_entry.id   AF-A0A2R6AX17-F1
#
_cell.length_a   1.000
_cell.length_b   1.000
_cell.length_c   1.000
_cell.angle_alpha   90.00
_cell.angle_beta   90.00
_cell.angle_gamma   90.00
#
_symmetry.space_group_name_H-M   'P 1'
#
loop_
_entity.id
_entity.type
_entity.pdbx_description
1 polymer ?
#
loop_
_entity_poly.entity_id
_entity_poly.type
_entity_poly.pdbx_seq_one_letter_code
_entity_poly.pdbx_strand_id
1 'polypeptide(L)'
;MSESSGGLRSDLGNVVLVGQKPVMNYVIAALTLFERGSKTIVIKARGKSISRAVDTAEILRRSFVSDAYVKDVKISTETFTVDNKTRSVSSIEITLSKQT
;
A
#
# COMPACT_ATOMS: atom_id res chain seq x y z
N MET A 1 18.88 -25.67 17.37
CA MET A 1 17.60 -24.93 17.37
C MET A 1 17.81 -23.72 16.48
N SER A 2 17.28 -23.81 15.27
CA SER A 2 17.52 -22.87 14.18
C SER A 2 16.31 -21.96 14.08
N GLU A 3 16.48 -20.67 14.35
CA GLU A 3 15.52 -19.66 13.92
C GLU A 3 16.14 -18.85 12.78
N SER A 4 15.65 -19.19 11.59
CA SER A 4 15.85 -18.51 10.33
C SER A 4 15.16 -17.14 10.36
N SER A 5 15.91 -16.08 10.64
CA SER A 5 15.51 -14.71 10.34
C SER A 5 15.71 -14.43 8.84
N GLY A 6 14.76 -14.95 8.05
CA GLY A 6 14.69 -14.74 6.61
C GLY A 6 14.06 -13.39 6.26
N GLY A 7 14.87 -12.49 5.70
CA GLY A 7 14.48 -11.68 4.53
C GLY A 7 13.56 -10.48 4.71
N LEU A 8 13.93 -9.46 5.51
CA LEU A 8 13.24 -8.15 5.51
C LEU A 8 13.83 -7.16 4.48
N ARG A 9 14.25 -7.63 3.29
CA ARG A 9 15.00 -6.79 2.32
C ARG A 9 14.41 -6.65 0.92
N SER A 10 13.25 -7.23 0.59
CA SER A 10 12.65 -7.13 -0.76
C SER A 10 11.52 -6.11 -0.92
N ASP A 11 10.94 -5.58 0.17
CA ASP A 11 9.56 -5.06 0.10
C ASP A 11 9.46 -3.52 0.15
N LEU A 12 10.57 -2.80 0.36
CA LEU A 12 10.57 -1.33 0.43
C LEU A 12 10.49 -0.65 -0.95
N GLY A 13 10.84 -1.35 -2.02
CA GLY A 13 10.92 -0.76 -3.37
C GLY A 13 9.56 -0.56 -4.06
N ASN A 14 8.52 -1.26 -3.61
CA ASN A 14 7.23 -1.34 -4.30
C ASN A 14 6.07 -0.77 -3.47
N VAL A 15 6.35 0.25 -2.66
CA VAL A 15 5.37 0.85 -1.75
C VAL A 15 4.88 2.19 -2.28
N VAL A 16 3.55 2.39 -2.28
CA VAL A 16 2.89 3.65 -2.59
C VAL A 16 2.27 4.23 -1.32
N LEU A 17 2.79 5.37 -0.85
CA LEU A 17 2.27 6.06 0.33
C LEU A 17 1.19 7.07 -0.08
N VAL A 18 -0.04 6.84 0.36
CA VAL A 18 -1.20 7.67 0.00
C VAL A 18 -1.41 8.76 1.06
N GLY A 19 -1.16 10.01 0.63
CA GLY A 19 -1.33 11.24 1.39
C GLY A 19 -2.55 12.03 0.90
N GLN A 20 -2.42 13.35 0.73
CA GLN A 20 -3.50 14.28 0.35
C GLN A 20 -3.54 14.69 -1.13
N LYS A 21 -2.68 14.12 -1.99
CA LYS A 21 -2.70 14.43 -3.42
C LYS A 21 -3.97 13.86 -4.08
N PRO A 22 -4.35 14.32 -5.28
CA PRO A 22 -5.42 13.69 -6.06
C PRO A 22 -5.18 12.19 -6.27
N VAL A 23 -6.26 11.40 -6.29
CA VAL A 23 -6.20 9.92 -6.35
C VAL A 23 -5.38 9.42 -7.54
N MET A 24 -5.54 10.05 -8.72
CA MET A 24 -4.85 9.65 -9.94
C MET A 24 -3.32 9.71 -9.84
N ASN A 25 -2.76 10.59 -8.99
CA ASN A 25 -1.31 10.64 -8.79
C ASN A 25 -0.79 9.34 -8.16
N TYR A 26 -1.58 8.72 -7.27
CA TYR A 26 -1.22 7.45 -6.64
C TYR A 26 -1.47 6.27 -7.58
N VAL A 27 -2.50 6.34 -8.43
CA VAL A 27 -2.76 5.34 -9.46
C VAL A 27 -1.60 5.28 -10.45
N ILE A 28 -1.13 6.43 -10.95
CA ILE A 28 0.01 6.49 -11.88
C ILE A 28 1.28 5.96 -11.20
N ALA A 29 1.55 6.35 -9.94
CA ALA A 29 2.71 5.83 -9.21
C ALA A 29 2.67 4.30 -9.06
N ALA A 30 1.51 3.74 -8.74
CA ALA A 30 1.30 2.30 -8.63
C ALA A 30 1.43 1.58 -9.99
N LEU A 31 0.88 2.16 -11.05
CA LEU A 31 1.01 1.66 -12.42
C LEU A 31 2.47 1.61 -12.86
N THR A 32 3.23 2.68 -12.64
CA THR A 32 4.66 2.74 -12.97
C THR A 32 5.47 1.64 -12.29
N LEU A 33 5.11 1.25 -11.06
CA LEU A 33 5.78 0.13 -10.39
C LEU A 33 5.49 -1.21 -11.10
N PHE A 34 4.24 -1.46 -11.49
CA PHE A 34 3.90 -2.66 -12.27
C PHE A 34 4.59 -2.67 -13.64
N GLU A 35 4.66 -1.54 -14.33
CA GLU A 35 5.35 -1.40 -15.64
C GLU A 35 6.86 -1.61 -15.53
N ARG A 36 7.46 -1.30 -14.37
CA ARG A 36 8.88 -1.59 -14.06
C ARG A 36 9.14 -3.07 -13.73
N GLY A 37 8.13 -3.92 -13.83
CA GLY A 37 8.25 -5.37 -13.64
C GLY A 37 7.97 -5.85 -12.21
N SER A 38 7.50 -4.98 -11.32
CA SER A 38 7.12 -5.39 -9.96
C SER A 38 5.88 -6.29 -10.00
N LYS A 39 6.01 -7.54 -9.54
CA LYS A 39 4.87 -8.49 -9.48
C LYS A 39 3.89 -8.20 -8.35
N THR A 40 4.34 -7.47 -7.34
CA THR A 40 3.59 -7.14 -6.14
C THR A 40 3.91 -5.71 -5.74
N ILE A 41 2.88 -4.94 -5.39
CA ILE A 41 3.00 -3.60 -4.82
C ILE A 41 2.18 -3.50 -3.53
N VAL A 42 2.53 -2.55 -2.67
CA VAL A 42 1.82 -2.30 -1.41
C VAL A 42 1.38 -0.84 -1.36
N ILE A 43 0.07 -0.61 -1.24
CA ILE A 43 -0.51 0.72 -1.06
C ILE A 43 -0.76 0.92 0.44
N LYS A 44 -0.14 1.94 1.03
CA LYS A 44 -0.28 2.24 2.47
C LYS A 44 -0.92 3.60 2.68
N ALA A 45 -1.82 3.68 3.66
CA ALA A 45 -2.43 4.93 4.09
C ALA A 45 -2.79 4.89 5.58
N ARG A 46 -3.05 6.08 6.13
CA ARG A 46 -3.55 6.22 7.50
C ARG A 46 -4.59 7.33 7.61
N GLY A 47 -5.47 7.19 8.59
CA GLY A 47 -6.55 8.12 8.89
C GLY A 47 -7.45 8.37 7.68
N LYS A 48 -7.74 9.64 7.40
CA LYS A 48 -8.66 10.05 6.32
C LYS A 48 -8.21 9.62 4.92
N SER A 49 -6.93 9.29 4.73
CA SER A 49 -6.41 8.85 3.43
C SER A 49 -6.70 7.37 3.13
N ILE A 50 -7.27 6.60 4.06
CA ILE A 50 -7.64 5.19 3.85
C ILE A 50 -8.59 5.04 2.66
N SER A 51 -9.65 5.85 2.57
CA SER A 51 -10.59 5.78 1.44
C SER A 51 -9.87 6.00 0.11
N ARG A 52 -8.93 6.95 0.06
CA ARG A 52 -8.12 7.23 -1.14
C ARG A 52 -7.21 6.07 -1.52
N ALA A 53 -6.69 5.30 -0.56
CA ALA A 53 -5.91 4.09 -0.85
C ALA A 53 -6.77 2.99 -1.45
N VAL A 54 -8.00 2.81 -0.93
CA VAL A 54 -8.98 1.87 -1.51
C VAL A 54 -9.35 2.29 -2.92
N ASP A 55 -9.66 3.58 -3.16
CA ASP A 55 -9.96 4.10 -4.50
C ASP A 55 -8.79 3.89 -5.46
N THR A 56 -7.55 4.13 -4.99
CA THR A 56 -6.33 3.89 -5.79
C THR A 56 -6.23 2.43 -6.21
N ALA A 57 -6.44 1.50 -5.27
CA ALA A 57 -6.37 0.07 -5.54
C ALA A 57 -7.45 -0.39 -6.52
N GLU A 58 -8.69 0.07 -6.34
CA GLU A 58 -9.83 -0.27 -7.20
C GLU A 58 -9.67 0.29 -8.62
N ILE A 59 -9.33 1.57 -8.74
CA ILE A 59 -9.13 2.22 -10.05
C ILE A 59 -7.99 1.52 -10.81
N LEU A 60 -6.88 1.22 -10.14
CA LEU A 60 -5.74 0.56 -10.77
C LEU A 60 -6.12 -0.80 -11.36
N ARG A 61 -6.74 -1.69 -10.57
CA ARG A 61 -7.07 -3.05 -11.03
C ARG A 61 -8.22 -3.10 -12.04
N ARG A 62 -9.16 -2.14 -11.99
CA ARG A 62 -10.31 -2.10 -12.90
C ARG A 62 -10.00 -1.45 -14.24
N SER A 63 -9.13 -0.43 -14.25
CA SER A 63 -8.94 0.42 -15.43
C SER A 63 -7.57 0.29 -16.09
N PHE A 64 -6.55 -0.21 -15.40
CA PHE A 64 -5.16 -0.18 -15.90
C PHE A 64 -4.44 -1.52 -15.85
N VAL A 65 -4.67 -2.32 -14.81
CA VAL A 65 -3.97 -3.61 -14.61
C VAL A 65 -5.01 -4.70 -14.35
N SER A 66 -5.65 -5.18 -15.41
CA SER A 66 -6.82 -6.07 -15.33
C SER A 66 -6.54 -7.45 -14.74
N ASP A 67 -5.28 -7.89 -14.72
CA ASP A 67 -4.79 -9.13 -14.11
C ASP A 67 -4.28 -8.93 -12.67
N ALA A 68 -4.39 -7.72 -12.12
CA ALA A 68 -4.07 -7.45 -10.73
C ALA A 68 -5.23 -7.88 -9.81
N TYR A 69 -4.88 -8.58 -8.73
CA TYR A 69 -5.81 -8.97 -7.68
C TYR A 69 -5.32 -8.48 -6.31
N VAL A 70 -6.27 -8.36 -5.37
CA VAL A 70 -5.97 -8.03 -3.98
C VAL A 70 -5.45 -9.30 -3.31
N LYS A 71 -4.15 -9.31 -2.97
CA LYS A 71 -3.50 -10.45 -2.32
C LYS A 71 -3.74 -10.46 -0.82
N ASP A 72 -3.68 -9.29 -0.19
CA ASP A 72 -3.85 -9.16 1.26
C ASP A 72 -4.28 -7.73 1.62
N VAL A 73 -5.02 -7.59 2.73
CA VAL A 73 -5.42 -6.30 3.31
C VAL A 73 -5.16 -6.35 4.81
N LYS A 74 -4.24 -5.51 5.29
CA LYS A 74 -3.92 -5.40 6.71
C LYS A 74 -4.44 -4.07 7.24
N ILE A 75 -5.11 -4.12 8.38
CA ILE A 75 -5.50 -2.95 9.15
C ILE A 75 -4.77 -2.95 10.47
N SER A 76 -4.36 -1.76 10.92
CA SER A 76 -3.67 -1.60 12.20
C SER A 76 -3.97 -0.23 12.79
N THR A 77 -3.40 0.04 13.97
CA THR A 77 -3.43 1.36 14.60
C THR A 77 -2.00 1.82 14.83
N GLU A 78 -1.65 2.96 14.26
CA GLU A 78 -0.40 3.67 14.56
C GLU A 78 -0.64 4.65 15.70
N THR A 79 0.24 4.62 16.70
CA THR A 79 0.27 5.61 17.78
C THR A 79 1.41 6.60 17.56
N PHE A 80 1.12 7.89 17.65
CA PHE A 80 2.15 8.93 17.63
C PHE A 80 1.90 9.97 18.71
N THR A 81 2.97 10.53 19.23
CA THR A 81 2.91 11.57 20.26
C THR A 81 3.04 12.94 19.60
N VAL A 82 2.04 13.80 19.79
CA VAL A 82 2.06 15.21 19.39
C VAL A 82 1.66 16.02 20.61
N ASP A 83 2.45 17.03 20.97
CA ASP A 83 2.22 17.92 22.12
C ASP A 83 1.98 17.17 23.44
N ASN A 84 2.85 16.20 23.75
CA ASN A 84 2.74 15.30 24.91
C ASN A 84 1.43 14.49 25.00
N LYS A 85 0.64 14.44 23.93
CA LYS A 85 -0.57 13.61 23.83
C LYS A 85 -0.36 12.51 22.81
N THR A 86 -0.56 11.27 23.23
CA THR A 86 -0.60 10.12 22.33
C THR A 86 -1.90 10.16 21.54
N ARG A 87 -1.80 10.06 20.22
CA ARG A 87 -2.93 9.92 19.31
C ARG A 87 -2.80 8.61 18.56
N SER A 88 -3.94 7.93 18.44
CA SER A 88 -4.08 6.70 17.66
C SER A 88 -4.69 7.04 16.31
N VAL A 89 -4.14 6.49 15.23
CA VAL A 89 -4.67 6.65 13.88
C VAL A 89 -4.72 5.29 13.22
N SER A 90 -5.89 4.96 12.66
CA SER A 90 -6.07 3.75 11.86
C SER A 90 -5.16 3.77 10.64
N SER A 91 -4.56 2.64 10.31
CA SER A 91 -3.71 2.44 9.14
C SER A 91 -4.22 1.27 8.32
N ILE A 92 -3.97 1.32 7.01
CA ILE A 92 -4.29 0.26 6.05
C ILE A 92 -3.08 -0.02 5.16
N GLU A 93 -2.86 -1.29 4.86
CA GLU A 93 -1.95 -1.76 3.83
C GLU A 93 -2.70 -2.68 2.88
N ILE A 94 -2.73 -2.34 1.60
CA ILE A 94 -3.37 -3.13 0.54
C ILE A 94 -2.26 -3.69 -0.34
N THR A 95 -2.14 -5.00 -0.41
CA THR A 95 -1.17 -5.67 -1.28
C THR A 95 -1.86 -6.08 -2.57
N LEU A 96 -1.39 -5.54 -3.69
CA LEU A 96 -1.84 -5.93 -5.02
C LEU A 96 -0.78 -6.79 -5.69
N SER A 97 -1.19 -7.88 -6.35
CA SER A 97 -0.31 -8.77 -7.08
C SER A 97 -0.88 -9.10 -8.45
N LYS A 98 -0.01 -9.34 -9.43
CA LYS A 98 -0.40 -9.85 -10.75
C LYS A 98 -0.31 -11.37 -10.76
N GLN A 99 -1.32 -12.02 -11.32
CA GLN A 99 -1.25 -13.45 -11.58
C GLN A 99 -0.27 -13.65 -12.73
N THR A 100 0.87 -14.32 -12.48
CA THR A 100 1.82 -14.71 -13.55
C THR A 100 1.27 -15.91 -14.29
#